data_AF-A0A1D1YVI6-F1
#
_entry.id   AF-A0A1D1YVI6-F1
#
_cell.length_a   1.000
_cell.length_b   1.000
_cell.length_c   1.000
_cell.angle_alpha   90.00
_cell.angle_beta   90.00
_cell.angle_gamma   90.00
#
_symmetry.space_group_name_H-M   'P 1'
#
loop_
_entity.id
_entity.type
_entity.pdbx_description
1 polymer ?
#
loop_
_entity_poly.entity_id
_entity_poly.type
_entity_poly.pdbx_seq_one_letter_code
_entity_poly.pdbx_strand_id
1 'polypeptide(L)'
;KSDVYSFGVVLLELLTSQKAIDFNRGHDDVNLVVYVQRRVEEERLMETVDKGITEGAGQVSLDTMKALGFLAMGCLEERRQNRPSMKEVAEEIEYITSIETGGLEQPASN
;
A
#
# COMPACT_ATOMS: atom_id res chain seq x y z
N LYS A 1 1.08 2.59 -17.08
CA LYS A 1 0.28 1.50 -16.45
C LYS A 1 1.15 0.29 -16.07
N SER A 2 2.23 -0.01 -16.79
CA SER A 2 3.27 -0.91 -16.26
C SER A 2 4.02 -0.21 -15.11
N ASP A 3 4.28 1.10 -15.25
CA ASP A 3 4.87 1.92 -14.16
C ASP A 3 3.99 1.94 -12.91
N VAL A 4 2.66 1.98 -13.08
CA VAL A 4 1.70 1.87 -11.97
C VAL A 4 1.85 0.54 -11.24
N TYR A 5 2.00 -0.57 -11.99
CA TYR A 5 2.20 -1.88 -11.39
C TYR A 5 3.53 -1.94 -10.62
N SER A 6 4.63 -1.48 -11.24
CA SER A 6 5.93 -1.42 -10.59
C SER A 6 5.90 -0.52 -9.34
N PHE A 7 5.17 0.59 -9.38
CA PHE A 7 4.96 1.45 -8.22
C PHE A 7 4.17 0.74 -7.11
N GLY A 8 3.13 -0.01 -7.46
CA GLY A 8 2.39 -0.85 -6.50
C GLY A 8 3.29 -1.88 -5.81
N VAL A 9 4.23 -2.49 -6.54
CA VAL A 9 5.24 -3.39 -5.95
C VAL A 9 6.10 -2.62 -4.94
N VAL A 10 6.63 -1.45 -5.33
CA VAL A 10 7.44 -0.61 -4.43
C VAL A 10 6.66 -0.20 -3.18
N LEU A 11 5.37 0.13 -3.31
CA LEU A 11 4.52 0.49 -2.17
C LEU A 11 4.38 -0.69 -1.19
N LEU A 12 4.25 -1.93 -1.69
CA LEU A 12 4.29 -3.12 -0.84
C LEU A 12 5.67 -3.34 -0.20
N GLU A 13 6.77 -3.14 -0.93
CA GLU A 13 8.12 -3.28 -0.35
C GLU A 13 8.32 -2.28 0.80
N LEU A 14 7.83 -1.05 0.66
CA LEU A 14 7.90 -0.01 1.69
C LEU A 14 7.05 -0.35 2.93
N LEU A 15 5.81 -0.82 2.73
CA LEU A 15 4.92 -1.16 3.85
C LEU A 15 5.37 -2.41 4.61
N THR A 16 5.95 -3.38 3.91
CA THR A 16 6.27 -4.71 4.48
C THR A 16 7.74 -4.83 4.89
N SER A 17 8.62 -3.96 4.39
CA SER A 17 10.08 -4.10 4.44
C SER A 17 10.60 -5.42 3.83
N GLN A 18 9.82 -6.04 2.93
CA GLN A 18 10.17 -7.31 2.28
C GLN A 18 10.54 -7.10 0.82
N LYS A 19 11.39 -7.98 0.29
CA LYS A 19 11.78 -7.97 -1.13
C LYS A 19 10.61 -8.40 -2.00
N ALA A 20 10.47 -7.78 -3.18
CA ALA A 20 9.50 -8.19 -4.18
C ALA A 20 9.62 -9.69 -4.56
N ILE A 21 10.85 -10.20 -4.63
CA ILE A 21 11.18 -11.62 -4.85
C ILE A 21 12.09 -12.09 -3.72
N ASP A 22 11.63 -13.06 -2.92
CA ASP A 22 12.39 -13.65 -1.83
C ASP A 22 12.32 -15.18 -1.84
N PHE A 23 13.43 -15.81 -2.24
CA PHE A 23 13.56 -17.27 -2.28
C PHE A 23 13.68 -17.91 -0.89
N ASN A 24 13.84 -17.12 0.18
CA ASN A 24 13.81 -17.63 1.55
C ASN A 24 12.38 -17.75 2.10
N ARG A 25 11.38 -17.16 1.43
CA ARG A 25 9.97 -17.36 1.76
C ARG A 25 9.52 -18.74 1.27
N GLY A 26 8.37 -19.22 1.76
CA GLY A 26 7.78 -20.48 1.29
C GLY A 26 7.63 -20.50 -0.24
N HIS A 27 7.69 -21.70 -0.82
CA HIS A 27 7.69 -21.89 -2.28
C HIS A 27 6.58 -21.12 -3.02
N ASP A 28 5.38 -21.07 -2.42
CA ASP A 28 4.21 -20.42 -3.03
C ASP A 28 4.16 -18.90 -2.77
N ASP A 29 5.09 -18.39 -1.95
CA ASP A 29 5.12 -17.00 -1.50
C ASP A 29 6.33 -16.24 -2.02
N VAL A 30 7.19 -16.83 -2.86
CA VAL A 30 8.41 -16.16 -3.37
C VAL A 30 8.12 -14.76 -3.93
N ASN A 31 6.97 -14.57 -4.58
CA ASN A 31 6.50 -13.27 -5.07
C ASN A 31 5.70 -12.53 -3.99
N LEU A 32 6.17 -11.35 -3.59
CA LEU A 32 5.52 -10.50 -2.59
C LEU A 32 4.07 -10.14 -2.95
N VAL A 33 3.78 -9.87 -4.22
CA VAL A 33 2.42 -9.51 -4.67
C VAL A 33 1.46 -10.66 -4.41
N VAL A 34 1.85 -11.88 -4.78
CA VAL A 34 1.04 -13.09 -4.59
C VAL A 34 0.84 -13.36 -3.09
N TYR A 35 1.91 -13.23 -2.31
CA TYR A 35 1.84 -13.38 -0.85
C TYR A 35 0.86 -12.40 -0.21
N VAL A 36 0.96 -11.11 -0.53
CA VAL A 36 0.09 -10.06 0.04
C VAL A 36 -1.33 -10.20 -0.48
N GLN A 37 -1.54 -10.54 -1.75
CA GLN A 37 -2.87 -10.83 -2.33
C GLN A 37 -3.63 -11.86 -1.51
N ARG A 38 -2.99 -13.00 -1.22
CA ARG A 38 -3.61 -14.04 -0.39
C ARG A 38 -3.95 -13.54 1.01
N ARG A 39 -3.07 -12.73 1.61
CA ARG A 39 -3.32 -12.12 2.93
C ARG A 39 -4.48 -11.13 2.90
N VAL A 40 -4.68 -10.41 1.80
CA VAL A 40 -5.84 -9.52 1.62
C VAL A 40 -7.13 -10.34 1.49
N GLU A 41 -7.12 -11.43 0.74
CA GLU A 41 -8.27 -12.36 0.63
C GLU A 41 -8.65 -13.00 1.98
N GLU A 42 -7.66 -13.20 2.85
CA GLU A 42 -7.85 -13.67 4.24
C GLU A 42 -8.27 -12.56 5.22
N GLU A 43 -8.45 -11.31 4.77
CA GLU A 43 -8.69 -10.10 5.60
C GLU A 43 -7.55 -9.76 6.58
N ARG A 44 -6.31 -10.19 6.25
CA ARG A 44 -5.11 -10.14 7.10
C ARG A 44 -3.99 -9.25 6.54
N LEU A 45 -4.33 -8.25 5.73
CA LEU A 45 -3.37 -7.30 5.14
C LEU A 45 -2.41 -6.70 6.19
N MET A 46 -2.92 -6.27 7.34
CA MET A 46 -2.07 -5.62 8.35
C MET A 46 -1.02 -6.55 8.97
N GLU A 47 -1.17 -7.87 8.85
CA GLU A 47 -0.13 -8.80 9.28
C GLU A 47 1.10 -8.83 8.37
N THR A 48 0.98 -8.30 7.14
CA THR A 48 2.12 -8.20 6.22
C THR A 48 2.94 -6.94 6.44
N VAL A 49 2.34 -5.90 7.05
CA VAL A 49 3.00 -4.62 7.31
C VAL A 49 4.10 -4.82 8.35
N ASP A 50 5.22 -4.11 8.18
CA ASP A 50 6.38 -4.25 9.04
C ASP A 50 6.00 -3.96 10.51
N LYS A 51 6.40 -4.87 11.40
CA LYS A 51 6.21 -4.72 12.84
C LYS A 51 6.96 -3.51 13.38
N GLY A 52 8.11 -3.17 12.82
CA GLY A 52 8.91 -2.02 13.22
C GLY A 52 8.22 -0.67 13.00
N ILE A 53 7.27 -0.58 12.05
CA ILE A 53 6.48 0.65 11.82
C ILE A 53 5.09 0.60 12.45
N THR A 54 4.56 -0.59 12.75
CA THR A 54 3.25 -0.74 13.40
C THR A 54 3.34 -0.75 14.93
N GLU A 55 4.48 -1.14 15.50
CA GLU A 55 4.71 -1.11 16.94
C GLU A 55 4.74 0.33 17.47
N GLY A 56 3.79 0.65 18.36
CA GLY A 56 3.64 2.01 18.91
C GLY A 56 2.94 3.00 17.98
N ALA A 57 2.49 2.58 16.79
CA ALA A 57 1.71 3.42 15.89
C ALA A 57 0.32 3.69 16.46
N GLY A 58 -0.15 4.94 16.30
CA GLY A 58 -1.52 5.30 16.63
C GLY A 58 -2.53 4.71 15.62
N GLN A 59 -3.81 4.68 16.01
CA GLN A 59 -4.87 4.14 15.15
C GLN A 59 -4.92 4.80 13.77
N VAL A 60 -4.72 6.12 13.71
CA VAL A 60 -4.70 6.88 12.43
C VAL A 60 -3.59 6.36 11.52
N SER A 61 -2.37 6.21 12.01
CA SER A 61 -1.26 5.68 11.21
C SER A 61 -1.50 4.24 10.75
N LEU A 62 -2.11 3.39 11.60
CA LEU A 62 -2.49 2.04 11.20
C LEU A 62 -3.54 2.04 10.07
N ASP A 63 -4.52 2.93 10.14
CA ASP A 63 -5.54 3.10 9.10
C ASP A 63 -4.92 3.68 7.80
N THR A 64 -3.98 4.61 7.90
CA THR A 64 -3.19 5.13 6.77
C THR A 64 -2.42 4.01 6.08
N MET A 65 -1.69 3.17 6.84
CA MET A 65 -0.94 2.03 6.30
C MET A 65 -1.88 1.03 5.61
N LYS A 66 -3.04 0.76 6.21
CA LYS A 66 -4.06 -0.12 5.61
C LYS A 66 -4.59 0.45 4.30
N ALA A 67 -4.88 1.75 4.24
CA ALA A 67 -5.36 2.42 3.03
C ALA A 67 -4.30 2.40 1.92
N LEU A 68 -3.03 2.68 2.24
CA LEU A 68 -1.91 2.57 1.29
C LEU A 68 -1.76 1.14 0.77
N GLY A 69 -1.95 0.13 1.62
CA GLY A 69 -1.94 -1.27 1.20
C GLY A 69 -3.05 -1.58 0.19
N PHE A 70 -4.27 -1.08 0.40
CA PHE A 70 -5.35 -1.24 -0.59
C PHE A 70 -5.10 -0.46 -1.89
N LEU A 71 -4.48 0.72 -1.83
CA LEU A 71 -4.05 1.43 -3.03
C LEU A 71 -3.00 0.62 -3.82
N ALA A 72 -2.04 -0.01 -3.12
CA ALA A 72 -1.08 -0.90 -3.74
C ALA A 72 -1.79 -2.06 -4.47
N MET A 73 -2.81 -2.66 -3.83
CA MET A 73 -3.64 -3.70 -4.45
C MET A 73 -4.32 -3.24 -5.74
N GLY A 74 -4.88 -2.03 -5.77
CA GLY A 74 -5.44 -1.44 -6.99
C GLY A 74 -4.39 -1.22 -8.09
N CYS A 75 -3.17 -0.83 -7.72
CA CYS A 75 -2.05 -0.69 -8.66
C CYS A 75 -1.61 -2.04 -9.26
N LEU A 76 -1.75 -3.12 -8.49
CA LEU A 76 -1.30 -4.47 -8.79
C LEU A 76 -2.35 -5.34 -9.48
N GLU A 77 -3.51 -4.77 -9.85
CA GLU A 77 -4.54 -5.44 -10.63
C GLU A 77 -3.96 -6.17 -11.85
N GLU A 78 -4.35 -7.44 -12.04
CA GLU A 78 -3.87 -8.26 -13.16
C GLU A 78 -4.23 -7.62 -14.50
N ARG A 79 -5.48 -7.13 -14.60
CA ARG A 79 -6.00 -6.47 -15.78
C ARG A 79 -5.49 -5.03 -15.84
N ARG A 80 -4.65 -4.74 -16.83
CA ARG A 80 -4.02 -3.42 -17.04
C ARG A 80 -5.02 -2.26 -17.08
N GLN A 81 -6.24 -2.50 -17.55
CA GLN A 81 -7.31 -1.51 -17.62
C GLN A 81 -7.97 -1.19 -16.26
N ASN A 82 -7.88 -2.11 -15.29
CA ASN A 82 -8.41 -1.90 -13.94
C ASN A 82 -7.47 -1.07 -13.06
N ARG A 83 -6.17 -1.05 -13.40
CA ARG A 83 -5.18 -0.27 -12.66
C ARG A 83 -5.51 1.23 -12.75
N PRO A 84 -5.35 2.01 -11.68
CA PRO A 84 -5.47 3.47 -11.73
C PRO A 84 -4.38 4.10 -12.62
N SER A 85 -4.54 5.36 -12.98
CA SER A 85 -3.50 6.20 -13.58
C SER A 85 -2.53 6.66 -12.49
N MET A 86 -1.31 7.05 -12.87
CA MET A 86 -0.36 7.60 -11.88
C MET A 86 -0.87 8.88 -11.22
N LYS A 87 -1.73 9.64 -11.93
CA LYS A 87 -2.39 10.81 -11.38
C LYS A 87 -3.34 10.42 -10.24
N GLU A 88 -4.24 9.47 -10.49
CA GLU A 88 -5.16 8.97 -9.46
C GLU A 88 -4.42 8.35 -8.28
N VAL A 89 -3.30 7.65 -8.52
CA VAL A 89 -2.45 7.11 -7.44
C VAL A 89 -1.85 8.23 -6.58
N ALA A 90 -1.35 9.31 -7.20
CA ALA A 90 -0.79 10.44 -6.46
C ALA A 90 -1.86 11.17 -5.65
N GLU A 91 -3.02 11.46 -6.26
CA GLU A 91 -4.16 12.09 -5.60
C GLU A 91 -4.65 11.26 -4.40
N GLU A 92 -4.69 9.94 -4.52
CA GLU A 92 -5.10 9.06 -3.42
C GLU A 92 -4.07 9.03 -2.28
N ILE A 93 -2.76 9.04 -2.58
CA ILE A 93 -1.71 9.14 -1.55
C ILE A 93 -1.80 10.47 -0.80
N GLU A 94 -1.98 11.58 -1.52
CA GLU A 94 -2.16 12.91 -0.92
C GLU A 94 -3.39 12.93 -0.01
N TYR A 95 -4.50 12.36 -0.46
CA TYR A 95 -5.70 12.23 0.36
C TYR A 95 -5.46 11.39 1.62
N ILE A 96 -4.91 10.18 1.48
CA ILE A 96 -4.64 9.27 2.60
C ILE A 96 -3.72 9.92 3.64
N THR A 97 -2.68 10.62 3.21
CA THR A 97 -1.71 11.26 4.11
C THR A 97 -2.19 12.58 4.71
N SER A 98 -3.14 13.28 4.05
CA SER A 98 -3.79 14.47 4.62
C SER A 98 -4.57 14.17 5.91
N ILE A 99 -5.08 12.94 6.05
CA ILE A 99 -5.82 12.47 7.22
C ILE A 99 -4.88 12.25 8.42
N GLU A 100 -3.67 11.74 8.17
CA GLU A 100 -2.65 11.54 9.21
C GLU A 100 -2.08 12.86 9.74
N THR A 101 -1.94 13.85 8.86
CA THR A 101 -1.37 15.16 9.18
C THR A 101 -2.35 16.15 9.80
N GLY A 102 -3.65 15.88 9.77
CA GLY A 102 -4.67 16.61 10.53
C GLY A 102 -4.56 18.13 10.49
N GLY A 103 -4.86 18.78 9.35
CA GLY A 103 -5.37 20.16 9.38
C GLY A 103 -4.39 21.33 9.17
N LEU A 104 -3.45 21.23 8.24
CA LEU A 104 -2.74 22.41 7.70
C LEU A 104 -3.01 22.60 6.21
N GLU A 105 -4.25 22.95 5.88
CA GLU A 105 -4.63 23.87 4.79
C GLU A 105 -6.16 23.97 4.76
N GLN A 106 -6.73 24.85 5.59
CA GLN A 106 -7.93 25.55 5.14
C GLN A 106 -7.48 26.50 4.04
N PRO A 107 -8.01 26.46 2.80
CA PRO A 107 -7.83 27.59 1.91
C PRO A 107 -8.42 28.81 2.62
N ALA A 108 -7.56 29.77 2.93
CA ALA A 108 -7.98 31.06 3.44
C ALA A 108 -9.09 31.58 2.54
N SER A 109 -10.26 31.82 3.14
CA SER A 109 -11.33 32.53 2.48
C SER A 109 -10.80 33.89 2.03
N ASN A 110 -10.92 34.17 0.74
CA ASN A 110 -11.17 35.52 0.26
C ASN A 110 -12.04 35.45 -1.00
#